data_AF-A0A2A3Y3B0-F1
#
_entry.id   AF-A0A2A3Y3B0-F1
#
_cell.length_a   1.000
_cell.length_b   1.000
_cell.length_c   1.000
_cell.angle_alpha   90.00
_cell.angle_beta   90.00
_cell.angle_gamma   90.00
#
_symmetry.space_group_name_H-M   'P 1'
#
loop_
_entity.id
_entity.type
_entity.pdbx_description
1 polymer ?
#
loop_
_entity_poly.entity_id
_entity_poly.type
_entity_poly.pdbx_seq_one_letter_code
_entity_poly.pdbx_strand_id
1 'polypeptide(L)'
;MNTTALGDTLSQLDRKLTELTGPGLSPSLAGTDLRALFTGTTQLLATLREHLAGTEDPRLALELATAGQALADEAARMRVAAADRIAATNAHTLHTDELDALRTAGADTTREARRCAGRASFLDPAALLASWLHLPYAEAAGLVQDASDLIGRRDPAGNLLPPRFTHLSELFTAPDPARTPVLHPALVQETSRKLAKREPKDLTFEGTGTEPTLLHTDGRAVEEHAAEVLRGAQSVKEAEKHVTQLINNAATTPGTATKASLRRGLHALPVRNALSREFLLRVSTLEGEVLDSLIAQANNPRTRVGQAVRTNPGDPAPSHDEAEASGATESTGSAQNGTDEAEDAASDVPAPESTTESSTSGSGLPDFLPEGVGNEARWDPEETETIATVPERALNALLDILTTTGGGGRRIRPEVIVHLKLENLQDLAAGDARTAHGVHLPPGELRRLLCQAEIIPAVFNSKSELLDYGRAQRIVPEKLKRAVLARDGGCIVPGCTEPPEKVEFHHIDPWWLGGQTKLGNLGALCRGAHMDADAGRIQVVLVDGLPHVILPKHVDPEQQPRRNTYWD
;
A
#
# COMPACT_ATOMS: atom_id res chain seq x y z
N MET A 1 23.70 -1.23 58.67
CA MET A 1 24.55 -0.78 57.56
C MET A 1 25.74 -0.02 58.14
N ASN A 2 26.95 -0.26 57.64
CA ASN A 2 28.17 0.41 58.10
C ASN A 2 28.12 1.88 57.64
N THR A 3 27.70 2.79 58.52
CA THR A 3 27.41 4.21 58.21
C THR A 3 28.61 4.94 57.61
N THR A 4 29.82 4.52 57.94
CA THR A 4 31.08 4.99 57.36
C THR A 4 31.18 4.71 55.86
N ALA A 5 30.81 3.51 55.40
CA ALA A 5 30.89 3.15 53.99
C ALA A 5 29.92 3.94 53.10
N LEU A 6 28.73 4.28 53.63
CA LEU A 6 27.77 5.14 52.91
C LEU A 6 28.25 6.60 52.87
N GLY A 7 28.83 7.11 53.96
CA GLY A 7 29.42 8.45 54.01
C GLY A 7 30.58 8.65 53.03
N ASP A 8 31.45 7.65 52.91
CA ASP A 8 32.56 7.67 51.94
C ASP A 8 32.03 7.65 50.50
N THR A 9 31.01 6.83 50.23
CA THR A 9 30.35 6.74 48.91
C THR A 9 29.71 8.07 48.51
N LEU A 10 29.00 8.73 49.43
CA LEU A 10 28.37 10.03 49.19
C LEU A 10 29.40 11.14 48.94
N SER A 11 30.49 11.15 49.71
CA SER A 11 31.59 12.12 49.52
C SER A 11 32.29 11.93 48.16
N GLN A 12 32.43 10.68 47.71
CA GLN A 12 32.98 10.37 46.40
C GLN A 12 32.03 10.78 45.26
N LEU A 13 30.73 10.57 45.41
CA LEU A 13 29.68 11.02 44.50
C LEU A 13 29.67 12.55 44.36
N ASP A 14 29.69 13.27 45.49
CA ASP A 14 29.70 14.74 45.52
C ASP A 14 30.90 15.34 44.79
N ARG A 15 32.11 14.80 45.06
CA ARG A 15 33.32 15.21 44.36
C ARG A 15 33.22 14.99 42.85
N LYS A 16 32.75 13.81 42.43
CA LYS A 16 32.61 13.46 41.00
C LYS A 16 31.54 14.28 40.29
N LEU A 17 30.42 14.58 40.95
CA LEU A 17 29.40 15.48 40.42
C LEU A 17 29.95 16.89 40.24
N THR A 18 30.68 17.40 41.22
CA THR A 18 31.34 18.72 41.16
C THR A 18 32.33 18.82 40.00
N GLU A 19 33.12 17.76 39.77
CA GLU A 19 34.03 17.64 38.61
C GLU A 19 33.26 17.70 37.28
N LEU A 20 32.06 17.10 37.20
CA LEU A 20 31.24 17.03 35.98
C LEU A 20 30.43 18.32 35.70
N THR A 21 30.06 19.09 36.72
CA THR A 21 29.23 20.30 36.58
C THR A 21 30.03 21.60 36.53
N GLY A 22 31.37 21.53 36.61
CA GLY A 22 32.24 22.71 36.59
C GLY A 22 32.32 23.40 35.21
N PRO A 23 32.48 24.72 35.15
CA PRO A 23 32.60 25.45 33.88
C PRO A 23 33.92 25.10 33.16
N GLY A 24 33.84 24.58 31.93
CA GLY A 24 34.99 24.47 31.01
C GLY A 24 35.57 23.08 30.73
N LEU A 25 34.88 21.98 31.05
CA LEU A 25 35.36 20.62 30.76
C LEU A 25 34.59 19.97 29.60
N SER A 26 35.33 19.38 28.66
CA SER A 26 34.82 18.32 27.79
C SER A 26 34.69 17.05 28.64
N PRO A 27 33.50 16.49 28.85
CA PRO A 27 33.32 15.40 29.81
C PRO A 27 33.71 14.07 29.14
N SER A 28 35.00 13.71 29.18
CA SER A 28 35.36 12.30 29.04
C SER A 28 35.12 11.61 30.38
N LEU A 29 33.89 11.18 30.65
CA LEU A 29 33.59 10.37 31.81
C LEU A 29 34.08 8.94 31.55
N ALA A 30 35.05 8.47 32.33
CA ALA A 30 35.54 7.10 32.22
C ALA A 30 34.42 6.09 32.53
N GLY A 31 34.39 4.95 31.84
CA GLY A 31 33.35 3.94 32.04
C GLY A 31 33.30 3.35 33.46
N THR A 32 34.45 3.29 34.14
CA THR A 32 34.55 2.89 35.54
C THR A 32 33.94 3.93 36.49
N ASP A 33 34.16 5.21 36.24
CA ASP A 33 33.56 6.31 37.00
C ASP A 33 32.03 6.35 36.82
N LEU A 34 31.55 6.17 35.59
CA LEU A 34 30.12 6.05 35.30
C LEU A 34 29.47 4.90 36.09
N ARG A 35 30.08 3.71 36.06
CA ARG A 35 29.57 2.54 36.80
C ARG A 35 29.55 2.77 38.31
N ALA A 36 30.59 3.39 38.85
CA ALA A 36 30.67 3.72 40.28
C ALA A 36 29.58 4.72 40.70
N LEU A 37 29.37 5.78 39.93
CA LEU A 37 28.31 6.77 40.15
C LEU A 37 26.93 6.11 40.21
N PHE A 38 26.57 5.32 39.20
CA PHE A 38 25.25 4.67 39.16
C PHE A 38 25.07 3.59 40.23
N THR A 39 26.13 2.86 40.60
CA THR A 39 26.07 1.88 41.69
C THR A 39 25.79 2.58 43.02
N GLY A 40 26.52 3.67 43.32
CA GLY A 40 26.33 4.46 44.54
C GLY A 40 24.93 5.10 44.60
N THR A 41 24.48 5.71 43.51
CA THR A 41 23.12 6.29 43.42
C THR A 41 22.04 5.22 43.61
N THR A 42 22.19 4.04 43.00
CA THR A 42 21.23 2.92 43.17
C THR A 42 21.17 2.47 44.62
N GLN A 43 22.31 2.34 45.30
CA GLN A 43 22.38 1.96 46.70
C GLN A 43 21.74 3.02 47.62
N LEU A 44 21.96 4.31 47.33
CA LEU A 44 21.31 5.41 48.05
C LEU A 44 19.79 5.34 47.90
N LEU A 45 19.28 5.21 46.67
CA LEU A 45 17.85 5.13 46.39
C LEU A 45 17.21 3.88 47.05
N ALA A 46 17.90 2.74 47.04
CA ALA A 46 17.45 1.54 47.73
C ALA A 46 17.35 1.74 49.24
N THR A 47 18.35 2.40 49.84
CA THR A 47 18.38 2.71 51.27
C THR A 47 17.24 3.67 51.66
N LEU A 48 17.01 4.71 50.85
CA LEU A 48 15.90 5.65 51.07
C LEU A 48 14.54 4.95 50.99
N ARG A 49 14.34 4.10 49.97
CA ARG A 49 13.12 3.30 49.83
C ARG A 49 12.87 2.41 51.05
N GLU A 50 13.91 1.73 51.55
CA GLU A 50 13.79 0.87 52.74
C GLU A 50 13.50 1.65 54.01
N HIS A 51 14.16 2.80 54.20
CA HIS A 51 13.95 3.63 55.39
C HIS A 51 12.54 4.26 55.43
N LEU A 52 12.00 4.59 54.26
CA LEU A 52 10.69 5.22 54.12
C LEU A 52 9.54 4.23 53.94
N ALA A 53 9.84 2.92 53.77
CA ALA A 53 8.82 1.90 53.54
C ALA A 53 7.77 1.78 54.67
N GLY A 54 8.15 2.13 55.90
CA GLY A 54 7.28 2.13 57.07
C GLY A 54 6.83 3.53 57.52
N THR A 55 6.95 4.55 56.66
CA THR A 55 6.54 5.90 57.06
C THR A 55 5.03 5.99 57.29
N GLU A 56 4.63 6.53 58.43
CA GLU A 56 3.22 6.81 58.75
C GLU A 56 2.83 8.27 58.43
N ASP A 57 3.80 9.14 58.08
CA ASP A 57 3.52 10.53 57.71
C ASP A 57 3.07 10.62 56.25
N PRO A 58 1.79 10.95 55.96
CA PRO A 58 1.29 11.01 54.59
C PRO A 58 1.99 12.08 53.75
N ARG A 59 2.57 13.12 54.36
CA ARG A 59 3.32 14.16 53.63
C ARG A 59 4.63 13.59 53.11
N LEU A 60 5.34 12.84 53.93
CA LEU A 60 6.59 12.19 53.53
C LEU A 60 6.35 11.09 52.48
N ALA A 61 5.21 10.40 52.55
CA ALA A 61 4.77 9.48 51.52
C ALA A 61 4.53 10.18 50.16
N LEU A 62 3.92 11.37 50.17
CA LEU A 62 3.72 12.18 48.95
C LEU A 62 5.05 12.70 48.37
N GLU A 63 5.98 13.13 49.21
CA GLU A 63 7.33 13.53 48.77
C GLU A 63 8.08 12.36 48.12
N LEU A 64 8.00 11.17 48.73
CA LEU A 64 8.60 9.95 48.15
C LEU A 64 8.00 9.61 46.78
N ALA A 65 6.67 9.69 46.65
CA ALA A 65 6.00 9.46 45.36
C ALA A 65 6.45 10.47 44.30
N THR A 66 6.55 11.75 44.66
CA THR A 66 6.96 12.84 43.77
C THR A 66 8.41 12.66 43.31
N ALA A 67 9.33 12.39 44.23
CA ALA A 67 10.73 12.13 43.92
C ALA A 67 10.90 10.86 43.07
N GLY A 68 10.15 9.80 43.37
CA GLY A 68 10.13 8.56 42.59
C GLY A 68 9.71 8.80 41.14
N GLN A 69 8.68 9.61 40.91
CA GLN A 69 8.22 9.95 39.56
C GLN A 69 9.26 10.79 38.81
N ALA A 70 9.88 11.79 39.45
CA ALA A 70 10.92 12.60 38.82
C ALA A 70 12.13 11.74 38.39
N LEU A 71 12.52 10.77 39.21
CA LEU A 71 13.57 9.80 38.87
C LEU A 71 13.16 8.89 37.70
N ALA A 72 11.91 8.43 37.67
CA ALA A 72 11.39 7.61 36.58
C ALA A 72 11.39 8.38 35.25
N ASP A 73 11.02 9.66 35.27
CA ASP A 73 11.02 10.52 34.09
C ASP A 73 12.44 10.70 33.53
N GLU A 74 13.43 10.95 34.39
CA GLU A 74 14.82 11.11 33.94
C GLU A 74 15.43 9.78 33.47
N ALA A 75 15.09 8.67 34.11
CA ALA A 75 15.48 7.35 33.64
C ALA A 75 14.91 7.03 32.25
N ALA A 76 13.67 7.44 31.96
CA ALA A 76 13.07 7.29 30.64
C ALA A 76 13.83 8.07 29.56
N ARG A 77 14.18 9.34 29.83
CA ARG A 77 15.03 10.15 28.94
C ARG A 77 16.39 9.51 28.70
N MET A 78 17.06 9.10 29.76
CA MET A 78 18.38 8.47 29.69
C MET A 78 18.36 7.18 28.88
N ARG A 79 17.30 6.37 28.94
CA ARG A 79 17.16 5.16 28.12
C ARG A 79 17.09 5.47 26.63
N VAL A 80 16.33 6.48 26.23
CA VAL A 80 16.24 6.91 24.82
C VAL A 80 17.57 7.51 24.36
N ALA A 81 18.22 8.32 25.20
CA ALA A 81 19.55 8.87 24.91
C ALA A 81 20.62 7.77 24.76
N ALA A 82 20.58 6.74 25.61
CA ALA A 82 21.47 5.59 25.49
C ALA A 82 21.23 4.82 24.18
N ALA A 83 19.97 4.61 23.77
CA ALA A 83 19.63 3.96 22.52
C ALA A 83 20.15 4.76 21.30
N ASP A 84 19.99 6.09 21.31
CA ASP A 84 20.58 6.98 20.31
C ASP A 84 22.11 6.84 20.27
N ARG A 85 22.81 6.86 21.42
CA ARG A 85 24.28 6.71 21.46
C ARG A 85 24.75 5.33 20.99
N ILE A 86 24.01 4.26 21.29
CA ILE A 86 24.30 2.91 20.81
C ILE A 86 24.17 2.83 19.29
N ALA A 87 23.12 3.42 18.72
CA ALA A 87 22.94 3.52 17.27
C ALA A 87 24.04 4.40 16.64
N ALA A 88 24.31 5.57 17.22
CA ALA A 88 25.29 6.54 16.76
C ALA A 88 26.71 6.00 16.66
N THR A 89 27.08 5.20 17.65
CA THR A 89 28.42 4.62 17.74
C THR A 89 28.51 3.28 17.03
N ASN A 90 27.44 2.81 16.37
CA ASN A 90 27.35 1.47 15.80
C ASN A 90 27.81 0.40 16.80
N ALA A 91 27.36 0.47 18.06
CA ALA A 91 27.87 -0.41 19.11
C ALA A 91 27.59 -1.91 18.83
N HIS A 92 26.60 -2.22 17.99
CA HIS A 92 26.32 -3.58 17.50
C HIS A 92 27.50 -4.20 16.73
N THR A 93 28.45 -3.40 16.25
CA THR A 93 29.67 -3.86 15.55
C THR A 93 30.85 -4.11 16.49
N LEU A 94 30.69 -3.97 17.81
CA LEU A 94 31.76 -4.29 18.76
C LEU A 94 32.11 -5.77 18.68
N HIS A 95 33.42 -6.06 18.80
CA HIS A 95 33.90 -7.43 18.81
C HIS A 95 33.39 -8.18 20.04
N THR A 96 33.14 -9.49 19.92
CA THR A 96 32.62 -10.32 21.02
C THR A 96 33.48 -10.21 22.28
N ASP A 97 34.81 -10.29 22.17
CA ASP A 97 35.73 -10.06 23.29
C ASP A 97 35.53 -8.69 23.99
N GLU A 98 35.24 -7.63 23.24
CA GLU A 98 34.99 -6.29 23.79
C GLU A 98 33.67 -6.28 24.58
N LEU A 99 32.64 -6.92 24.04
CA LEU A 99 31.35 -7.09 24.69
C LEU A 99 31.45 -7.95 25.96
N ASP A 100 32.18 -9.06 25.93
CA ASP A 100 32.37 -9.93 27.09
C ASP A 100 33.18 -9.23 28.20
N ALA A 101 34.19 -8.44 27.82
CA ALA A 101 34.92 -7.58 28.74
C ALA A 101 34.01 -6.53 29.40
N LEU A 102 33.12 -5.87 28.64
CA LEU A 102 32.19 -4.87 29.16
C LEU A 102 31.14 -5.43 30.13
N ARG A 103 30.79 -6.72 30.02
CA ARG A 103 29.89 -7.39 30.98
C ARG A 103 30.54 -7.55 32.35
N THR A 104 31.83 -7.85 32.37
CA THR A 104 32.56 -8.21 33.60
C THR A 104 33.29 -7.02 34.22
N ALA A 105 33.86 -6.15 33.40
CA ALA A 105 34.60 -4.95 33.79
C ALA A 105 33.93 -3.67 33.25
N GLY A 106 34.24 -2.52 33.85
CA GLY A 106 33.83 -1.22 33.30
C GLY A 106 34.49 -0.93 31.95
N ALA A 107 33.91 0.00 31.17
CA ALA A 107 34.47 0.36 29.86
C ALA A 107 35.80 1.10 30.01
N ASP A 108 36.84 0.61 29.30
CA ASP A 108 38.08 1.34 29.10
C ASP A 108 37.93 2.27 27.89
N THR A 109 37.56 3.51 28.17
CA THR A 109 37.34 4.55 27.16
C THR A 109 38.63 5.29 26.79
N THR A 110 39.79 4.86 27.29
CA THR A 110 41.09 5.52 27.01
C THR A 110 41.74 5.03 25.71
N ARG A 111 41.27 3.90 25.18
CA ARG A 111 41.68 3.31 23.91
C ARG A 111 40.52 3.27 22.92
N GLU A 112 40.84 3.04 21.65
CA GLU A 112 39.82 2.80 20.63
C GLU A 112 39.08 1.49 20.87
N ALA A 113 37.77 1.48 20.59
CA ALA A 113 36.92 0.31 20.75
C ALA A 113 37.20 -0.73 19.65
N ARG A 114 37.36 -2.00 20.03
CA ARG A 114 37.61 -3.07 19.06
C ARG A 114 36.30 -3.47 18.35
N ARG A 115 36.29 -3.35 17.03
CA ARG A 115 35.14 -3.65 16.17
C ARG A 115 35.37 -4.89 15.32
N CYS A 116 34.30 -5.55 14.90
CA CYS A 116 34.36 -6.63 13.92
C CYS A 116 34.83 -6.09 12.55
N ALA A 117 35.80 -6.76 11.93
CA ALA A 117 36.25 -6.44 10.58
C ALA A 117 35.31 -6.99 9.48
N GLY A 118 34.39 -7.89 9.85
CA GLY A 118 33.44 -8.53 8.95
C GLY A 118 32.03 -8.48 9.52
N ARG A 119 31.31 -9.62 9.51
CA ARG A 119 29.95 -9.69 10.04
C ARG A 119 29.91 -9.33 11.53
N ALA A 120 29.08 -8.36 11.88
CA ALA A 120 28.83 -8.00 13.27
C ALA A 120 28.11 -9.13 14.02
N SER A 121 28.35 -9.24 15.32
CA SER A 121 27.71 -10.24 16.19
C SER A 121 26.22 -9.99 16.36
N PHE A 122 25.77 -8.74 16.17
CA PHE A 122 24.38 -8.35 16.16
C PHE A 122 24.04 -7.69 14.83
N LEU A 123 22.83 -7.95 14.33
CA LEU A 123 22.36 -7.43 13.05
C LEU A 123 22.22 -5.90 13.06
N ASP A 124 21.70 -5.36 14.16
CA ASP A 124 21.37 -3.94 14.30
C ASP A 124 21.47 -3.50 15.78
N PRO A 125 21.39 -2.19 16.08
CA PRO A 125 21.38 -1.67 17.44
C PRO A 125 20.28 -2.24 18.35
N ALA A 126 19.10 -2.55 17.79
CA ALA A 126 17.97 -3.09 18.56
C ALA A 126 18.24 -4.53 19.01
N ALA A 127 18.87 -5.35 18.18
CA ALA A 127 19.28 -6.72 18.49
C ALA A 127 20.35 -6.72 19.60
N LEU A 128 21.32 -5.81 19.53
CA LEU A 128 22.29 -5.63 20.62
C LEU A 128 21.56 -5.22 21.92
N LEU A 129 20.70 -4.20 21.88
CA LEU A 129 19.96 -3.72 23.05
C LEU A 129 19.10 -4.82 23.70
N ALA A 130 18.36 -5.57 22.89
CA ALA A 130 17.52 -6.67 23.33
C ALA A 130 18.35 -7.73 24.08
N SER A 131 19.48 -8.13 23.50
CA SER A 131 20.39 -9.10 24.11
C SER A 131 21.09 -8.55 25.35
N TRP A 132 21.55 -7.30 25.31
CA TRP A 132 22.37 -6.68 26.35
C TRP A 132 21.59 -6.30 27.61
N LEU A 133 20.36 -5.82 27.43
CA LEU A 133 19.48 -5.40 28.52
C LEU A 133 18.44 -6.46 28.89
N HIS A 134 18.46 -7.61 28.22
CA HIS A 134 17.46 -8.68 28.39
C HIS A 134 16.02 -8.21 28.18
N LEU A 135 15.81 -7.37 27.16
CA LEU A 135 14.51 -6.84 26.78
C LEU A 135 13.92 -7.65 25.61
N PRO A 136 12.58 -7.73 25.50
CA PRO A 136 11.95 -8.18 24.27
C PRO A 136 12.42 -7.34 23.08
N TYR A 137 12.66 -7.97 21.92
CA TYR A 137 13.16 -7.24 20.74
C TYR A 137 12.25 -6.06 20.35
N ALA A 138 10.93 -6.21 20.49
CA ALA A 138 9.98 -5.14 20.21
C ALA A 138 10.19 -3.90 21.11
N GLU A 139 10.54 -4.08 22.39
CA GLU A 139 10.83 -2.96 23.30
C GLU A 139 12.16 -2.29 22.93
N ALA A 140 13.19 -3.08 22.64
CA ALA A 140 14.49 -2.57 22.21
C ALA A 140 14.40 -1.80 20.88
N ALA A 141 13.66 -2.33 19.91
CA ALA A 141 13.35 -1.65 18.65
C ALA A 141 12.56 -0.37 18.88
N GLY A 142 11.60 -0.39 19.81
CA GLY A 142 10.87 0.80 20.24
C GLY A 142 11.78 1.91 20.79
N LEU A 143 12.80 1.57 21.59
CA LEU A 143 13.77 2.55 22.10
C LEU A 143 14.62 3.17 20.99
N VAL A 144 15.05 2.36 20.02
CA VAL A 144 15.80 2.87 18.84
C VAL A 144 14.92 3.77 17.99
N GLN A 145 13.63 3.43 17.83
CA GLN A 145 12.68 4.29 17.12
C GLN A 145 12.42 5.59 17.89
N ASP A 146 12.19 5.53 19.20
CA ASP A 146 12.01 6.71 20.05
C ASP A 146 13.22 7.64 19.96
N ALA A 147 14.44 7.09 19.89
CA ALA A 147 15.68 7.86 19.69
C ALA A 147 15.70 8.60 18.34
N SER A 148 15.33 7.93 17.25
CA SER A 148 15.19 8.54 15.93
C SER A 148 14.12 9.65 15.91
N ASP A 149 13.02 9.38 16.60
CA ASP A 149 11.85 10.25 16.63
C ASP A 149 12.06 11.51 17.48
N LEU A 150 12.77 11.40 18.61
CA LEU A 150 12.82 12.43 19.66
C LEU A 150 14.22 12.99 19.97
N ILE A 151 15.30 12.39 19.47
CA ILE A 151 16.66 12.90 19.71
C ILE A 151 17.33 13.31 18.40
N GLY A 152 17.39 12.41 17.43
CA GLY A 152 18.08 12.69 16.18
C GLY A 152 18.13 11.51 15.22
N ARG A 153 18.19 11.82 13.94
CA ARG A 153 18.29 10.83 12.86
C ARG A 153 19.70 10.77 12.31
N ARG A 154 19.98 9.78 11.47
CA ARG A 154 21.27 9.64 10.78
C ARG A 154 21.09 9.31 9.32
N ASP A 155 21.90 9.97 8.50
CA ASP A 155 21.99 9.63 7.07
C ASP A 155 22.89 8.39 6.86
N PRO A 156 22.97 7.84 5.64
CA PRO A 156 23.82 6.68 5.35
C PRO A 156 25.31 6.92 5.63
N ALA A 157 25.77 8.17 5.65
CA ALA A 157 27.15 8.55 5.96
C ALA A 157 27.40 8.70 7.47
N GLY A 158 26.36 8.55 8.30
CA GLY A 158 26.43 8.68 9.76
C GLY A 158 26.31 10.11 10.28
N ASN A 159 26.06 11.09 9.42
CA ASN A 159 25.86 12.48 9.82
C ASN A 159 24.56 12.60 10.63
N LEU A 160 24.61 13.42 11.70
CA LEU A 160 23.44 13.67 12.53
C LEU A 160 22.47 14.59 11.78
N LEU A 161 21.21 14.17 11.76
CA LEU A 161 20.08 14.92 11.24
C LEU A 161 19.11 15.26 12.38
N PRO A 162 18.28 16.31 12.22
CA PRO A 162 17.25 16.64 13.19
C PRO A 162 16.34 15.43 13.50
N PRO A 163 15.79 15.37 14.73
CA PRO A 163 14.80 14.37 15.10
C PRO A 163 13.63 14.40 14.11
N ARG A 164 12.93 13.28 14.00
CA ARG A 164 11.76 13.19 13.13
C ARG A 164 10.65 14.15 13.55
N PHE A 165 10.42 14.28 14.86
CA PHE A 165 9.38 15.10 15.44
C PHE A 165 10.01 16.21 16.30
N THR A 166 10.31 17.34 15.65
CA THR A 166 11.08 18.43 16.25
C THR A 166 10.37 19.06 17.45
N HIS A 167 9.07 19.30 17.37
CA HIS A 167 8.30 19.93 18.46
C HIS A 167 8.12 18.98 19.65
N LEU A 168 7.98 17.67 19.41
CA LEU A 168 7.97 16.67 20.48
C LEU A 168 9.36 16.46 21.09
N SER A 169 10.43 16.54 20.29
CA SER A 169 11.81 16.51 20.77
C SER A 169 12.09 17.63 21.77
N GLU A 170 11.63 18.86 21.51
CA GLU A 170 11.76 19.98 22.46
C GLU A 170 11.14 19.64 23.81
N LEU A 171 9.93 19.09 23.81
CA LEU A 171 9.21 18.69 25.02
C LEU A 171 9.88 17.53 25.75
N PHE A 172 10.52 16.63 25.02
CA PHE A 172 11.18 15.46 25.58
C PHE A 172 12.53 15.83 26.22
N THR A 173 13.36 16.59 25.50
CA THR A 173 14.78 16.85 25.84
C THR A 173 14.98 18.05 26.76
N ALA A 174 14.09 19.04 26.72
CA ALA A 174 14.16 20.24 27.55
C ALA A 174 12.90 20.37 28.43
N PRO A 175 12.75 19.53 29.47
CA PRO A 175 11.60 19.61 30.35
C PRO A 175 11.58 20.96 31.08
N ASP A 176 10.41 21.59 31.14
CA ASP A 176 10.19 22.79 31.97
C ASP A 176 9.88 22.37 33.41
N PRO A 177 10.82 22.55 34.37
CA PRO A 177 10.63 22.14 35.76
C PRO A 177 9.58 22.99 36.49
N ALA A 178 9.23 24.18 35.98
CA ALA A 178 8.22 25.05 36.57
C ALA A 178 6.79 24.72 36.10
N ARG A 179 6.63 23.82 35.12
CA ARG A 179 5.33 23.48 34.54
C ARG A 179 4.47 22.69 35.53
N THR A 180 3.20 23.10 35.65
CA THR A 180 2.17 22.36 36.41
C THR A 180 0.92 22.12 35.54
N PRO A 181 0.49 20.86 35.33
CA PRO A 181 1.16 19.62 35.74
C PRO A 181 2.45 19.36 34.96
N VAL A 182 3.36 18.59 35.56
CA VAL A 182 4.62 18.16 34.92
C VAL A 182 4.32 17.35 33.65
N LEU A 183 5.07 17.58 32.57
CA LEU A 183 5.00 16.73 31.38
C LEU A 183 5.84 15.47 31.60
N HIS A 184 5.20 14.32 31.71
CA HIS A 184 5.94 13.06 31.75
C HIS A 184 6.45 12.69 30.35
N PRO A 185 7.73 12.29 30.18
CA PRO A 185 8.31 11.91 28.90
C PRO A 185 7.62 10.71 28.26
N ALA A 186 7.05 9.81 29.08
CA ALA A 186 6.27 8.67 28.60
C ALA A 186 5.11 9.08 27.68
N LEU A 187 4.43 10.19 27.99
CA LEU A 187 3.34 10.71 27.17
C LEU A 187 3.85 11.26 25.83
N VAL A 188 5.03 11.90 25.83
CA VAL A 188 5.68 12.40 24.61
C VAL A 188 6.08 11.23 23.72
N GLN A 189 6.67 10.18 24.29
CA GLN A 189 7.03 8.94 23.58
C GLN A 189 5.80 8.19 23.05
N GLU A 190 4.71 8.13 23.81
CA GLU A 190 3.47 7.54 23.31
C GLU A 190 2.90 8.34 22.12
N THR A 191 2.95 9.67 22.22
CA THR A 191 2.49 10.57 21.16
C THR A 191 3.33 10.40 19.89
N SER A 192 4.67 10.37 20.00
CA SER A 192 5.56 10.14 18.85
C SER A 192 5.28 8.79 18.20
N ARG A 193 5.12 7.72 18.98
CA ARG A 193 4.77 6.39 18.43
C ARG A 193 3.41 6.35 17.74
N LYS A 194 2.41 7.06 18.27
CA LYS A 194 1.08 7.17 17.62
C LYS A 194 1.18 7.89 16.28
N LEU A 195 1.96 8.97 16.21
CA LEU A 195 2.23 9.71 14.96
C LEU A 195 3.03 8.88 13.97
N ALA A 196 4.12 8.22 14.42
CA ALA A 196 4.97 7.38 13.57
C ALA A 196 4.19 6.26 12.86
N LYS A 197 3.14 5.71 13.51
CA LYS A 197 2.23 4.71 12.89
C LYS A 197 1.34 5.28 11.78
N ARG A 198 1.15 6.59 11.72
CA ARG A 198 0.32 7.29 10.74
C ARG A 198 1.13 7.99 9.65
N GLU A 199 2.43 8.11 9.87
CA GLU A 199 3.39 8.68 8.92
C GLU A 199 4.10 7.58 8.10
N PRO A 200 4.75 7.91 6.97
CA PRO A 200 5.55 6.98 6.17
C PRO A 200 6.67 6.39 7.01
N LYS A 201 7.24 5.27 6.58
CA LYS A 201 8.47 4.79 7.23
C LYS A 201 9.56 5.85 7.10
N ASP A 202 10.38 5.97 8.14
CA ASP A 202 11.54 6.85 8.10
C ASP A 202 12.57 6.24 7.16
N LEU A 203 12.71 6.83 5.97
CA LEU A 203 13.65 6.40 4.92
C LEU A 203 14.92 7.26 4.92
N THR A 204 15.22 7.94 6.03
CA THR A 204 16.41 8.79 6.14
C THR A 204 17.70 7.99 5.91
N PHE A 205 17.71 6.71 6.30
CA PHE A 205 18.83 5.79 6.03
C PHE A 205 18.95 5.37 4.55
N GLU A 206 17.97 5.69 3.72
CA GLU A 206 18.01 5.53 2.26
C GLU A 206 18.36 6.86 1.56
N GLY A 207 18.70 7.91 2.31
CA GLY A 207 19.05 9.23 1.80
C GLY A 207 17.85 10.11 1.41
N THR A 208 16.63 9.70 1.79
CA THR A 208 15.41 10.48 1.53
C THR A 208 14.84 11.06 2.82
N GLY A 209 14.74 12.39 2.88
CA GLY A 209 14.08 13.07 3.98
C GLY A 209 12.60 12.68 4.03
N THR A 210 12.11 12.29 5.21
CA THR A 210 10.68 12.02 5.41
C THR A 210 9.99 13.33 5.79
N GLU A 211 9.25 13.92 4.84
CA GLU A 211 8.36 15.06 5.12
C GLU A 211 7.13 14.58 5.91
N PRO A 212 6.57 15.40 6.82
CA PRO A 212 5.33 15.08 7.50
C PRO A 212 4.19 15.01 6.49
N THR A 213 3.40 13.97 6.59
CA THR A 213 2.29 13.70 5.67
C THR A 213 0.94 13.69 6.36
N LEU A 214 0.92 13.61 7.70
CA LEU A 214 -0.28 13.81 8.48
C LEU A 214 -0.39 15.30 8.83
N LEU A 215 -1.28 15.98 8.12
CA LEU A 215 -1.53 17.41 8.27
C LEU A 215 -2.83 17.64 9.02
N HIS A 216 -2.92 18.79 9.68
CA HIS A 216 -4.19 19.30 10.20
C HIS A 216 -4.90 20.13 9.12
N THR A 217 -6.16 20.51 9.32
CA THR A 217 -6.98 21.24 8.33
C THR A 217 -6.43 22.63 7.99
N ASP A 218 -5.53 23.18 8.82
CA ASP A 218 -4.83 24.44 8.58
C ASP A 218 -3.52 24.26 7.78
N GLY A 219 -3.21 23.03 7.36
CA GLY A 219 -2.03 22.70 6.56
C GLY A 219 -0.74 22.52 7.37
N ARG A 220 -0.75 22.76 8.69
CA ARG A 220 0.40 22.46 9.56
C ARG A 220 0.47 20.98 9.90
N ALA A 221 1.65 20.48 10.26
CA ALA A 221 1.82 19.09 10.66
C ALA A 221 1.03 18.80 11.94
N VAL A 222 0.39 17.62 12.03
CA VAL A 222 -0.33 17.22 13.24
C VAL A 222 0.59 17.14 14.46
N GLU A 223 1.88 16.87 14.24
CA GLU A 223 2.88 16.87 15.29
C GLU A 223 3.02 18.22 16.00
N GLU A 224 2.96 19.34 15.27
CA GLU A 224 3.01 20.69 15.83
C GLU A 224 1.81 20.95 16.75
N HIS A 225 0.60 20.63 16.25
CA HIS A 225 -0.64 20.72 17.04
C HIS A 225 -0.62 19.79 18.26
N ALA A 226 -0.09 18.58 18.13
CA ALA A 226 0.04 17.65 19.24
C ALA A 226 0.97 18.21 20.32
N ALA A 227 2.10 18.82 19.93
CA ALA A 227 3.00 19.48 20.87
C ALA A 227 2.34 20.68 21.57
N GLU A 228 1.55 21.50 20.86
CA GLU A 228 0.77 22.60 21.45
C GLU A 228 -0.23 22.08 22.51
N VAL A 229 -0.97 21.02 22.19
CA VAL A 229 -1.88 20.34 23.13
C VAL A 229 -1.12 19.84 24.36
N LEU A 230 0.03 19.19 24.16
CA LEU A 230 0.85 18.69 25.26
C LEU A 230 1.39 19.82 26.14
N ARG A 231 1.71 21.00 25.59
CA ARG A 231 2.13 22.18 26.37
C ARG A 231 0.99 22.75 27.21
N GLY A 232 -0.20 22.89 26.61
CA GLY A 232 -1.35 23.58 27.23
C GLY A 232 -2.23 22.74 28.15
N ALA A 233 -2.12 21.41 28.13
CA ALA A 233 -3.01 20.53 28.88
C ALA A 233 -2.91 20.71 30.41
N GLN A 234 -4.05 20.66 31.10
CA GLN A 234 -4.15 20.77 32.56
C GLN A 234 -4.07 19.41 33.27
N SER A 235 -4.15 18.30 32.52
CA SER A 235 -3.95 16.95 33.04
C SER A 235 -3.44 15.99 31.96
N VAL A 236 -2.79 14.90 32.39
CA VAL A 236 -2.30 13.83 31.50
C VAL A 236 -3.45 13.21 30.70
N LYS A 237 -4.57 12.91 31.36
CA LYS A 237 -5.75 12.30 30.72
C LYS A 237 -6.37 13.18 29.64
N GLU A 238 -6.45 14.49 29.89
CA GLU A 238 -6.94 15.45 28.90
C GLU A 238 -6.00 15.51 27.69
N ALA A 239 -4.69 15.59 27.94
CA ALA A 239 -3.67 15.61 26.91
C ALA A 239 -3.76 14.36 26.01
N GLU A 240 -3.79 13.17 26.60
CA GLU A 240 -3.93 11.90 25.88
C GLU A 240 -5.18 11.85 25.01
N LYS A 241 -6.32 12.29 25.56
CA LYS A 241 -7.59 12.32 24.86
C LYS A 241 -7.54 13.27 23.67
N HIS A 242 -7.09 14.50 23.88
CA HIS A 242 -7.04 15.53 22.82
C HIS A 242 -6.04 15.16 21.72
N VAL A 243 -4.85 14.67 22.07
CA VAL A 243 -3.87 14.17 21.08
C VAL A 243 -4.44 13.01 20.28
N THR A 244 -5.09 12.04 20.94
CA THR A 244 -5.69 10.88 20.25
C THR A 244 -6.82 11.31 19.32
N GLN A 245 -7.67 12.24 19.75
CA GLN A 245 -8.73 12.81 18.91
C GLN A 245 -8.15 13.58 17.72
N LEU A 246 -7.13 14.41 17.94
CA LEU A 246 -6.43 15.17 16.90
C LEU A 246 -5.87 14.23 15.81
N ILE A 247 -5.11 13.21 16.21
CA ILE A 247 -4.51 12.24 15.27
C ILE A 247 -5.59 11.48 14.50
N ASN A 248 -6.65 11.04 15.18
CA ASN A 248 -7.73 10.30 14.52
C ASN A 248 -8.52 11.17 13.55
N ASN A 249 -8.86 12.41 13.93
CA ASN A 249 -9.59 13.35 13.09
C ASN A 249 -8.79 13.69 11.82
N ALA A 250 -7.49 13.98 11.98
CA ALA A 250 -6.60 14.21 10.84
C ALA A 250 -6.51 12.96 9.95
N ALA A 251 -6.41 11.77 10.54
CA ALA A 251 -6.34 10.50 9.81
C ALA A 251 -7.59 10.20 8.96
N THR A 252 -8.76 10.65 9.38
CA THR A 252 -10.04 10.39 8.70
C THR A 252 -10.50 11.52 7.79
N THR A 253 -9.93 12.72 7.93
CA THR A 253 -10.35 13.88 7.15
C THR A 253 -9.76 13.82 5.72
N PRO A 254 -10.57 14.01 4.66
CA PRO A 254 -10.07 14.04 3.29
C PRO A 254 -9.06 15.18 3.10
N GLY A 255 -7.91 14.87 2.47
CA GLY A 255 -6.86 15.86 2.20
C GLY A 255 -5.86 16.11 3.34
N THR A 256 -6.10 15.57 4.53
CA THR A 256 -5.22 15.74 5.71
C THR A 256 -4.39 14.49 6.04
N ALA A 257 -4.76 13.31 5.53
CA ALA A 257 -4.02 12.06 5.77
C ALA A 257 -3.65 11.27 4.52
N THR A 258 -2.43 10.72 4.53
CA THR A 258 -1.81 9.99 3.43
C THR A 258 -2.34 8.58 3.18
N LYS A 259 -3.05 7.96 4.12
CA LYS A 259 -3.78 6.70 3.80
C LYS A 259 -4.86 6.95 2.73
N ALA A 260 -5.46 8.14 2.73
CA ALA A 260 -6.30 8.58 1.61
C ALA A 260 -5.46 9.01 0.39
N SER A 261 -4.22 9.47 0.60
CA SER A 261 -3.30 9.93 -0.45
C SER A 261 -2.10 9.01 -0.73
N LEU A 262 -2.29 7.69 -0.80
CA LEU A 262 -1.30 6.88 -1.53
C LEU A 262 -1.17 7.52 -2.92
N ARG A 263 0.05 7.94 -3.24
CA ARG A 263 0.34 8.46 -4.57
C ARG A 263 0.14 7.31 -5.55
N ARG A 264 -0.25 7.66 -6.77
CA ARG A 264 -0.29 6.75 -7.92
C ARG A 264 1.00 5.91 -7.96
N GLY A 265 0.89 4.57 -7.98
CA GLY A 265 2.01 3.64 -7.91
C GLY A 265 1.62 2.20 -7.55
N LEU A 266 2.60 1.29 -7.61
CA LEU A 266 2.48 -0.12 -7.20
C LEU A 266 3.14 -0.29 -5.83
N HIS A 267 2.36 -0.67 -4.82
CA HIS A 267 2.80 -0.74 -3.42
C HIS A 267 2.81 -2.19 -2.95
N ALA A 268 3.98 -2.73 -2.62
CA ALA A 268 4.08 -4.08 -2.07
C ALA A 268 3.59 -4.12 -0.62
N LEU A 269 2.62 -4.99 -0.32
CA LEU A 269 2.11 -5.18 1.03
C LEU A 269 3.00 -6.16 1.81
N PRO A 270 3.01 -6.15 3.16
CA PRO A 270 3.75 -7.15 3.95
C PRO A 270 3.35 -8.59 3.60
N VAL A 271 4.32 -9.52 3.56
CA VAL A 271 4.02 -10.96 3.40
C VAL A 271 3.26 -11.42 4.64
N ARG A 272 2.01 -11.87 4.46
CA ARG A 272 1.20 -12.41 5.57
C ARG A 272 1.18 -13.95 5.60
N ASN A 273 1.46 -14.61 4.48
CA ASN A 273 1.55 -16.06 4.37
C ASN A 273 2.69 -16.45 3.41
N ALA A 274 3.14 -17.71 3.44
CA ALA A 274 4.26 -18.17 2.62
C ALA A 274 3.91 -18.37 1.12
N LEU A 275 2.63 -18.30 0.75
CA LEU A 275 2.13 -18.74 -0.55
C LEU A 275 1.68 -17.58 -1.45
N SER A 276 1.42 -16.40 -0.91
CA SER A 276 0.91 -15.25 -1.66
C SER A 276 1.62 -13.95 -1.30
N ARG A 277 2.00 -13.20 -2.33
CA ARG A 277 2.53 -11.84 -2.23
C ARG A 277 1.48 -10.86 -2.72
N GLU A 278 0.99 -10.01 -1.83
CA GLU A 278 -0.04 -9.02 -2.16
C GLU A 278 0.58 -7.67 -2.57
N PHE A 279 -0.06 -7.01 -3.54
CA PHE A 279 0.28 -5.68 -4.00
C PHE A 279 -0.98 -4.82 -4.05
N LEU A 280 -0.83 -3.53 -3.73
CA LEU A 280 -1.85 -2.51 -3.94
C LEU A 280 -1.43 -1.63 -5.12
N LEU A 281 -2.17 -1.69 -6.21
CA LEU A 281 -1.97 -0.84 -7.37
C LEU A 281 -2.93 0.35 -7.31
N ARG A 282 -2.40 1.58 -7.36
CA ARG A 282 -3.19 2.81 -7.46
C ARG A 282 -2.82 3.55 -8.74
N VAL A 283 -3.76 3.68 -9.64
CA VAL A 283 -3.57 4.25 -10.99
C VAL A 283 -4.44 5.50 -11.16
N SER A 284 -4.17 6.31 -12.19
CA SER A 284 -5.13 7.35 -12.60
C SER A 284 -6.40 6.71 -13.18
N THR A 285 -7.46 7.51 -13.34
CA THR A 285 -8.70 7.12 -14.03
C THR A 285 -8.42 6.52 -15.41
N LEU A 286 -7.59 7.18 -16.21
CA LEU A 286 -7.22 6.68 -17.53
C LEU A 286 -6.41 5.37 -17.50
N GLU A 287 -5.51 5.20 -16.55
CA GLU A 287 -4.74 3.97 -16.44
C GLU A 287 -5.58 2.81 -15.92
N GLY A 288 -6.57 3.10 -15.07
CA GLY A 288 -7.62 2.15 -14.71
C GLY A 288 -8.37 1.66 -15.94
N GLU A 289 -8.79 2.57 -16.82
CA GLU A 289 -9.48 2.23 -18.07
C GLU A 289 -8.64 1.33 -18.99
N VAL A 290 -7.32 1.54 -19.05
CA VAL A 290 -6.41 0.69 -19.81
C VAL A 290 -6.36 -0.73 -19.23
N LEU A 291 -6.37 -0.86 -17.90
CA LEU A 291 -6.42 -2.15 -17.22
C LEU A 291 -7.79 -2.82 -17.38
N ASP A 292 -8.89 -2.07 -17.31
CA ASP A 292 -10.25 -2.59 -17.50
C ASP A 292 -10.44 -3.12 -18.94
N SER A 293 -9.95 -2.40 -19.95
CA SER A 293 -9.90 -2.86 -21.35
C SER A 293 -9.09 -4.15 -21.50
N LEU A 294 -7.94 -4.26 -20.83
CA LEU A 294 -7.13 -5.48 -20.83
C LEU A 294 -7.90 -6.66 -20.20
N ILE A 295 -8.55 -6.45 -19.06
CA ILE A 295 -9.36 -7.46 -18.36
C ILE A 295 -10.55 -7.89 -19.22
N ALA A 296 -11.24 -6.94 -19.86
CA ALA A 296 -12.36 -7.22 -20.75
C ALA A 296 -11.93 -8.09 -21.94
N GLN A 297 -10.80 -7.76 -22.57
CA GLN A 297 -10.24 -8.54 -23.67
C GLN A 297 -9.79 -9.94 -23.21
N ALA A 298 -9.13 -10.06 -22.05
CA ALA A 298 -8.72 -11.34 -21.46
C ALA A 298 -9.93 -12.27 -21.14
N ASN A 299 -11.09 -11.70 -20.85
CA ASN A 299 -12.30 -12.46 -20.59
C ASN A 299 -13.06 -12.87 -21.84
N ASN A 300 -12.82 -12.22 -22.99
CA ASN A 300 -13.50 -12.52 -24.23
C ASN A 300 -12.79 -13.65 -25.00
N PRO A 301 -13.40 -14.85 -25.16
CA PRO A 301 -12.80 -16.00 -25.87
C PRO A 301 -12.54 -15.76 -27.36
N ARG A 302 -13.06 -14.68 -27.92
CA ARG A 302 -12.89 -14.34 -29.34
C ARG A 302 -11.69 -13.45 -29.59
N THR A 303 -11.11 -12.86 -28.53
CA THR A 303 -9.87 -12.12 -28.66
C THR A 303 -8.69 -13.09 -28.60
N ARG A 304 -7.57 -12.71 -29.23
CA ARG A 304 -6.31 -13.45 -29.11
C ARG A 304 -5.94 -13.68 -27.63
N VAL A 305 -6.08 -12.64 -26.80
CA VAL A 305 -5.69 -12.66 -25.38
C VAL A 305 -6.58 -13.63 -24.62
N GLY A 306 -7.90 -13.50 -24.76
CA GLY A 306 -8.86 -14.36 -24.07
C GLY A 306 -8.91 -15.80 -24.58
N GLN A 307 -8.16 -16.15 -25.63
CA GLN A 307 -7.83 -17.54 -25.97
C GLN A 307 -6.55 -18.01 -25.27
N ALA A 308 -5.53 -17.15 -25.19
CA ALA A 308 -4.22 -17.50 -24.65
C ALA A 308 -4.18 -17.61 -23.11
N VAL A 309 -5.01 -16.84 -22.39
CA VAL A 309 -4.95 -16.77 -20.93
C VAL A 309 -5.91 -17.72 -20.21
N ARG A 310 -6.63 -18.57 -20.95
CA ARG A 310 -7.67 -19.49 -20.40
C ARG A 310 -7.12 -20.67 -19.63
N THR A 311 -5.84 -20.98 -19.81
CA THR A 311 -5.13 -22.04 -19.10
C THR A 311 -4.03 -21.40 -18.28
N ASN A 312 -3.85 -21.84 -17.04
CA ASN A 312 -2.78 -21.34 -16.20
C ASN A 312 -1.42 -21.86 -16.72
N PRO A 313 -0.34 -21.08 -16.59
CA PRO A 313 0.99 -21.51 -17.00
C PRO A 313 1.44 -22.76 -16.22
N GLY A 314 1.68 -23.87 -16.93
CA GLY A 314 2.11 -25.15 -16.33
C GLY A 314 1.11 -26.29 -16.47
N ASP A 315 -0.14 -26.00 -16.82
CA ASP A 315 -1.15 -27.04 -17.03
C ASP A 315 -1.10 -27.64 -18.45
N PRO A 316 -1.32 -28.96 -18.61
CA PRO A 316 -1.43 -29.57 -19.94
C PRO A 316 -2.63 -28.98 -20.67
N ALA A 317 -2.40 -28.53 -21.92
CA ALA A 317 -3.47 -28.00 -22.76
C ALA A 317 -4.62 -29.02 -22.88
N PRO A 318 -5.89 -28.59 -22.81
CA PRO A 318 -7.02 -29.49 -22.95
C PRO A 318 -6.98 -30.17 -24.32
N SER A 319 -7.15 -31.49 -24.35
CA SER A 319 -7.18 -32.29 -25.58
C SER A 319 -8.30 -31.78 -26.50
N HIS A 320 -7.93 -31.34 -27.69
CA HIS A 320 -8.85 -30.92 -28.74
C HIS A 320 -9.68 -32.10 -29.25
N ASP A 321 -10.93 -32.23 -28.82
CA ASP A 321 -11.93 -33.07 -29.51
C ASP A 321 -13.32 -32.42 -29.69
N GLU A 322 -13.52 -31.15 -29.33
CA GLU A 322 -14.82 -30.48 -29.56
C GLU A 322 -14.67 -29.03 -30.04
N ALA A 323 -14.05 -28.81 -31.21
CA ALA A 323 -14.17 -27.53 -31.93
C ALA A 323 -13.85 -27.65 -33.43
N GLU A 324 -14.34 -28.68 -34.11
CA GLU A 324 -14.38 -28.66 -35.58
C GLU A 324 -15.76 -28.20 -36.07
N ALA A 325 -15.86 -26.92 -36.45
CA ALA A 325 -16.67 -26.49 -37.58
C ALA A 325 -16.22 -25.10 -38.08
N SER A 326 -15.81 -25.08 -39.36
CA SER A 326 -15.54 -23.92 -40.22
C SER A 326 -14.14 -23.28 -40.21
N GLY A 327 -13.18 -24.00 -40.79
CA GLY A 327 -12.78 -23.75 -42.19
C GLY A 327 -11.98 -22.48 -42.49
N ALA A 328 -10.66 -22.65 -42.66
CA ALA A 328 -9.88 -22.03 -43.74
C ALA A 328 -8.52 -22.74 -43.83
N THR A 329 -8.40 -23.63 -44.81
CA THR A 329 -7.15 -24.18 -45.33
C THR A 329 -6.34 -23.08 -46.01
N GLU A 330 -5.05 -22.97 -45.71
CA GLU A 330 -4.06 -22.63 -46.72
C GLU A 330 -2.72 -23.28 -46.38
N SER A 331 -2.29 -24.12 -47.32
CA SER A 331 -1.06 -24.89 -47.31
C SER A 331 0.12 -24.06 -47.81
N THR A 332 1.27 -24.17 -47.15
CA THR A 332 2.57 -24.24 -47.83
C THR A 332 3.54 -25.02 -46.95
N GLY A 333 3.98 -26.18 -47.43
CA GLY A 333 4.93 -27.05 -46.75
C GLY A 333 6.38 -26.80 -47.13
N SER A 334 7.28 -27.30 -46.28
CA SER A 334 8.60 -27.94 -46.53
C SER A 334 9.44 -27.73 -45.26
N ALA A 335 9.74 -28.71 -44.40
CA ALA A 335 10.43 -30.01 -44.54
C ALA A 335 11.79 -29.96 -43.82
N GLN A 336 11.96 -30.91 -42.87
CA GLN A 336 13.21 -31.51 -42.35
C GLN A 336 14.08 -30.64 -41.42
N ASN A 337 14.68 -31.12 -40.33
CA ASN A 337 15.18 -32.46 -39.97
C ASN A 337 15.29 -32.58 -38.43
N GLY A 338 15.18 -33.80 -37.89
CA GLY A 338 15.38 -34.08 -36.46
C GLY A 338 16.84 -34.38 -36.08
N THR A 339 17.10 -34.48 -34.77
CA THR A 339 17.78 -35.61 -34.09
C THR A 339 17.73 -35.40 -32.56
N ASP A 340 17.67 -36.54 -31.88
CA ASP A 340 17.63 -36.83 -30.44
C ASP A 340 18.75 -36.21 -29.57
N GLU A 341 18.51 -36.02 -28.27
CA GLU A 341 18.96 -36.92 -27.18
C GLU A 341 18.64 -36.32 -25.80
N ALA A 342 18.39 -37.23 -24.84
CA ALA A 342 17.95 -36.98 -23.46
C ALA A 342 19.10 -36.64 -22.50
N GLU A 343 18.78 -36.11 -21.31
CA GLU A 343 19.24 -36.69 -20.02
C GLU A 343 18.61 -35.99 -18.81
N ASP A 344 18.11 -36.83 -17.89
CA ASP A 344 17.56 -36.55 -16.57
C ASP A 344 18.63 -36.08 -15.56
N ALA A 345 18.23 -35.25 -14.60
CA ALA A 345 18.78 -35.32 -13.23
C ALA A 345 17.84 -34.64 -12.22
N ALA A 346 17.19 -35.47 -11.41
CA ALA A 346 16.44 -35.08 -10.22
C ALA A 346 17.37 -34.78 -9.03
N SER A 347 16.98 -33.85 -8.16
CA SER A 347 17.42 -33.85 -6.76
C SER A 347 16.35 -33.25 -5.82
N ASP A 348 15.72 -34.17 -5.08
CA ASP A 348 14.92 -33.95 -3.87
C ASP A 348 15.79 -33.53 -2.68
N VAL A 349 15.39 -32.52 -1.91
CA VAL A 349 15.62 -32.40 -0.45
C VAL A 349 14.49 -31.56 0.19
N PRO A 350 13.91 -31.94 1.36
CA PRO A 350 12.60 -31.47 1.83
C PRO A 350 12.63 -30.28 2.79
N ALA A 351 11.46 -29.64 2.94
CA ALA A 351 11.17 -28.51 3.85
C ALA A 351 11.02 -28.94 5.33
N PRO A 352 11.23 -28.04 6.31
CA PRO A 352 10.79 -28.24 7.69
C PRO A 352 9.55 -27.42 8.06
N GLU A 353 8.74 -28.06 8.90
CA GLU A 353 7.38 -27.80 9.35
C GLU A 353 7.15 -26.48 10.11
N SER A 354 5.94 -25.92 9.97
CA SER A 354 5.44 -24.78 10.74
C SER A 354 4.61 -25.25 11.95
N THR A 355 4.95 -24.76 13.14
CA THR A 355 4.07 -24.81 14.32
C THR A 355 3.11 -23.63 14.32
N THR A 356 1.82 -23.95 14.41
CA THR A 356 0.70 -23.03 14.58
C THR A 356 0.53 -22.60 16.03
N GLU A 357 0.44 -21.30 16.30
CA GLU A 357 -0.42 -20.75 17.37
C GLU A 357 -1.06 -19.42 16.94
N SER A 358 -2.37 -19.32 17.17
CA SER A 358 -3.25 -18.21 16.81
C SER A 358 -3.29 -17.13 17.90
N SER A 359 -3.39 -15.86 17.52
CA SER A 359 -4.45 -14.97 18.05
C SER A 359 -4.45 -13.58 17.39
N THR A 360 -5.63 -13.25 16.84
CA THR A 360 -6.22 -11.90 16.69
C THR A 360 -5.36 -10.78 16.09
N SER A 361 -5.38 -10.63 14.76
CA SER A 361 -4.97 -9.40 14.08
C SER A 361 -6.17 -8.76 13.37
N GLY A 362 -6.49 -7.52 13.76
CA GLY A 362 -7.45 -6.69 13.06
C GLY A 362 -7.01 -6.50 11.62
N SER A 363 -7.91 -6.87 10.69
CA SER A 363 -7.70 -6.81 9.25
C SER A 363 -7.28 -5.41 8.82
N GLY A 364 -5.98 -5.24 8.54
CA GLY A 364 -5.43 -4.02 7.95
C GLY A 364 -5.81 -3.84 6.47
N LEU A 365 -7.03 -4.24 6.07
CA LEU A 365 -7.57 -3.98 4.74
C LEU A 365 -8.34 -2.65 4.73
N PRO A 366 -8.29 -1.88 3.64
CA PRO A 366 -9.18 -0.75 3.44
C PRO A 366 -10.66 -1.17 3.47
N ASP A 367 -11.49 -0.34 4.10
CA ASP A 367 -12.94 -0.53 4.35
C ASP A 367 -13.82 -0.55 3.07
N PHE A 368 -13.23 -0.39 1.89
CA PHE A 368 -13.92 -0.43 0.59
C PHE A 368 -13.73 -1.75 -0.16
N LEU A 369 -12.90 -2.67 0.36
CA LEU A 369 -12.80 -4.00 -0.20
C LEU A 369 -14.07 -4.79 0.17
N PRO A 370 -14.64 -5.58 -0.76
CA PRO A 370 -15.79 -6.43 -0.44
C PRO A 370 -15.53 -7.25 0.84
N GLU A 371 -16.54 -7.41 1.69
CA GLU A 371 -16.46 -8.32 2.83
C GLU A 371 -16.01 -9.72 2.33
N GLY A 372 -14.91 -10.24 2.88
CA GLY A 372 -14.36 -11.57 2.55
C GLY A 372 -12.97 -11.59 1.89
N VAL A 373 -12.52 -10.48 1.26
CA VAL A 373 -11.22 -10.48 0.52
C VAL A 373 -10.00 -10.63 1.44
N GLY A 374 -10.13 -10.26 2.72
CA GLY A 374 -9.00 -10.21 3.65
C GLY A 374 -8.84 -11.38 4.60
N ASN A 375 -9.90 -12.14 4.86
CA ASN A 375 -9.91 -13.15 5.91
C ASN A 375 -10.19 -14.58 5.41
N GLU A 376 -10.58 -14.77 4.15
CA GLU A 376 -10.94 -16.10 3.62
C GLU A 376 -10.25 -16.49 2.31
N ALA A 377 -9.46 -15.60 1.69
CA ALA A 377 -8.68 -15.94 0.49
C ALA A 377 -7.45 -16.80 0.85
N ARG A 378 -7.71 -18.04 1.27
CA ARG A 378 -6.70 -19.09 1.41
C ARG A 378 -6.50 -19.69 0.02
N TRP A 379 -5.42 -19.32 -0.67
CA TRP A 379 -5.03 -20.00 -1.90
C TRP A 379 -4.63 -21.43 -1.55
N ASP A 380 -5.44 -22.41 -1.97
CA ASP A 380 -5.14 -23.83 -1.83
C ASP A 380 -4.64 -24.33 -3.20
N PRO A 381 -3.38 -24.75 -3.34
CA PRO A 381 -2.80 -25.09 -4.64
C PRO A 381 -3.38 -26.38 -5.28
N GLU A 382 -4.34 -27.06 -4.65
CA GLU A 382 -4.79 -28.40 -5.06
C GLU A 382 -6.13 -28.47 -5.82
N GLU A 383 -6.82 -27.36 -6.12
CA GLU A 383 -8.00 -27.44 -6.99
C GLU A 383 -7.61 -27.45 -8.47
N THR A 384 -7.82 -28.60 -9.10
CA THR A 384 -7.59 -28.87 -10.52
C THR A 384 -8.66 -28.19 -11.39
N GLU A 385 -8.84 -26.88 -11.27
CA GLU A 385 -9.62 -26.12 -12.25
C GLU A 385 -8.78 -25.93 -13.52
N THR A 386 -9.03 -26.77 -14.52
CA THR A 386 -8.36 -26.73 -15.84
C THR A 386 -8.64 -25.46 -16.64
N ILE A 387 -9.48 -24.56 -16.12
CA ILE A 387 -9.92 -23.32 -16.76
C ILE A 387 -9.66 -22.16 -15.79
N ALA A 388 -8.75 -21.27 -16.16
CA ALA A 388 -8.44 -20.08 -15.38
C ALA A 388 -9.70 -19.24 -15.12
N THR A 389 -9.94 -18.86 -13.87
CA THR A 389 -11.00 -17.98 -13.40
C THR A 389 -10.87 -16.56 -13.97
N VAL A 390 -11.91 -15.71 -13.80
CA VAL A 390 -11.88 -14.31 -14.27
C VAL A 390 -10.64 -13.53 -13.73
N PRO A 391 -10.33 -13.58 -12.42
CA PRO A 391 -9.14 -12.92 -11.89
C PRO A 391 -7.82 -13.53 -12.37
N GLU A 392 -7.74 -14.85 -12.52
CA GLU A 392 -6.53 -15.52 -13.02
C GLU A 392 -6.25 -15.16 -14.47
N ARG A 393 -7.27 -15.08 -15.33
CA ARG A 393 -7.11 -14.62 -16.72
C ARG A 393 -6.59 -13.19 -16.80
N ALA A 394 -7.05 -12.31 -15.91
CA ALA A 394 -6.56 -10.94 -15.81
C ALA A 394 -5.09 -10.89 -15.38
N LEU A 395 -4.72 -11.69 -14.37
CA LEU A 395 -3.35 -11.82 -13.90
C LEU A 395 -2.43 -12.38 -14.99
N ASN A 396 -2.83 -13.46 -15.67
CA ASN A 396 -2.10 -14.07 -16.77
C ASN A 396 -1.86 -13.07 -17.92
N ALA A 397 -2.89 -12.28 -18.28
CA ALA A 397 -2.76 -11.22 -19.28
C ALA A 397 -1.77 -10.12 -18.87
N LEU A 398 -1.78 -9.71 -17.59
CA LEU A 398 -0.86 -8.71 -17.07
C LEU A 398 0.59 -9.23 -17.04
N LEU A 399 0.79 -10.48 -16.61
CA LEU A 399 2.12 -11.11 -16.57
C LEU A 399 2.69 -11.32 -17.98
N ASP A 400 1.88 -11.68 -18.97
CA ASP A 400 2.30 -11.77 -20.38
C ASP A 400 2.88 -10.44 -20.89
N ILE A 401 2.23 -9.31 -20.55
CA ILE A 401 2.74 -7.96 -20.89
C ILE A 401 4.07 -7.69 -20.20
N LEU A 402 4.20 -8.01 -18.92
CA LEU A 402 5.41 -7.72 -18.13
C LEU A 402 6.60 -8.60 -18.52
N THR A 403 6.35 -9.81 -19.01
CA THR A 403 7.40 -10.80 -19.32
C THR A 403 7.81 -10.84 -20.79
N THR A 404 7.04 -10.24 -21.70
CA THR A 404 7.39 -10.19 -23.13
C THR A 404 8.45 -9.13 -23.43
N THR A 405 9.74 -9.50 -23.31
CA THR A 405 10.88 -8.65 -23.73
C THR A 405 11.36 -9.03 -25.14
N GLY A 406 10.88 -8.35 -26.19
CA GLY A 406 11.43 -8.51 -27.56
C GLY A 406 10.41 -8.29 -28.69
N GLY A 407 10.82 -7.55 -29.73
CA GLY A 407 9.98 -6.99 -30.80
C GLY A 407 9.34 -7.95 -31.81
N GLY A 408 9.05 -9.19 -31.44
CA GLY A 408 8.36 -10.16 -32.31
C GLY A 408 7.15 -10.86 -31.67
N GLY A 409 6.94 -10.71 -30.35
CA GLY A 409 5.83 -11.31 -29.62
C GLY A 409 4.53 -10.51 -29.71
N ARG A 410 3.39 -11.18 -29.53
CA ARG A 410 2.01 -10.65 -29.50
C ARG A 410 1.87 -9.45 -28.55
N ARG A 411 2.14 -8.24 -29.02
CA ARG A 411 1.88 -7.03 -28.23
C ARG A 411 0.37 -6.75 -28.20
N ILE A 412 -0.21 -6.90 -27.01
CA ILE A 412 -1.55 -6.41 -26.71
C ILE A 412 -1.51 -4.89 -26.74
N ARG A 413 -2.35 -4.27 -27.57
CA ARG A 413 -2.60 -2.83 -27.54
C ARG A 413 -3.97 -2.62 -26.90
N PRO A 414 -4.06 -2.22 -25.62
CA PRO A 414 -5.33 -1.85 -25.04
C PRO A 414 -5.93 -0.70 -25.86
N GLU A 415 -7.21 -0.82 -26.21
CA GLU A 415 -7.94 0.22 -26.95
C GLU A 415 -8.87 0.92 -25.96
N VAL A 416 -8.71 2.23 -25.83
CA VAL A 416 -9.59 3.09 -25.03
C VAL A 416 -10.46 3.88 -25.98
N ILE A 417 -11.77 3.61 -25.95
CA ILE A 417 -12.75 4.36 -26.72
C ILE A 417 -13.35 5.44 -25.81
N VAL A 418 -13.39 6.68 -26.29
CA VAL A 418 -13.91 7.83 -25.56
C VAL A 418 -15.12 8.39 -26.30
N HIS A 419 -16.24 8.53 -25.59
CA HIS A 419 -17.47 9.14 -26.07
C HIS A 419 -17.54 10.59 -25.59
N LEU A 420 -17.75 11.53 -26.52
CA LEU A 420 -17.94 12.94 -26.22
C LEU A 420 -18.98 13.56 -27.15
N LYS A 421 -19.70 14.57 -26.65
CA LYS A 421 -20.66 15.35 -27.46
C LYS A 421 -19.92 16.29 -28.41
N LEU A 422 -20.56 16.60 -29.55
CA LEU A 422 -19.99 17.49 -30.57
C LEU A 422 -19.72 18.91 -30.02
N GLU A 423 -20.59 19.42 -29.16
CA GLU A 423 -20.41 20.72 -28.48
C GLU A 423 -19.15 20.74 -27.60
N ASN A 424 -18.87 19.65 -26.88
CA ASN A 424 -17.67 19.49 -26.04
C ASN A 424 -16.38 19.35 -26.89
N LEU A 425 -16.47 18.81 -28.11
CA LEU A 425 -15.35 18.75 -29.05
C LEU A 425 -15.00 20.14 -29.61
N GLN A 426 -16.01 21.01 -29.76
CA GLN A 426 -15.85 22.36 -30.29
C GLN A 426 -15.34 23.35 -29.23
N ASP A 427 -15.64 23.11 -27.95
CA ASP A 427 -15.14 23.88 -26.80
C ASP A 427 -14.38 23.00 -25.80
N LEU A 428 -13.18 22.57 -26.20
CA LEU A 428 -12.27 21.71 -25.43
C LEU A 428 -11.80 22.31 -24.09
N ALA A 429 -12.08 23.59 -23.83
CA ALA A 429 -11.71 24.24 -22.58
C ALA A 429 -12.65 23.86 -21.41
N ALA A 430 -13.92 23.53 -21.72
CA ALA A 430 -14.95 23.22 -20.72
C ALA A 430 -15.54 21.81 -20.86
N GLY A 431 -15.34 21.12 -21.98
CA GLY A 431 -15.94 19.81 -22.26
C GLY A 431 -15.37 18.65 -21.45
N ASP A 432 -16.25 17.82 -20.90
CA ASP A 432 -15.95 16.51 -20.31
C ASP A 432 -16.29 15.36 -21.28
N ALA A 433 -15.85 14.15 -20.95
CA ALA A 433 -16.10 12.95 -21.74
C ALA A 433 -16.30 11.71 -20.85
N ARG A 434 -16.75 10.61 -21.45
CA ARG A 434 -16.81 9.30 -20.80
C ARG A 434 -16.06 8.25 -21.59
N THR A 435 -15.41 7.33 -20.90
CA THR A 435 -14.85 6.13 -21.53
C THR A 435 -15.94 5.12 -21.86
N ALA A 436 -15.63 4.12 -22.67
CA ALA A 436 -16.56 3.05 -23.00
C ALA A 436 -16.90 2.13 -21.82
N HIS A 437 -16.11 2.15 -20.72
CA HIS A 437 -16.47 1.51 -19.45
C HIS A 437 -17.25 2.44 -18.50
N GLY A 438 -17.62 3.65 -18.93
CA GLY A 438 -18.46 4.59 -18.18
C GLY A 438 -17.69 5.51 -17.22
N VAL A 439 -16.36 5.57 -17.30
CA VAL A 439 -15.52 6.42 -16.44
C VAL A 439 -15.59 7.88 -16.90
N HIS A 440 -15.86 8.81 -15.99
CA HIS A 440 -15.84 10.24 -16.27
C HIS A 440 -14.42 10.76 -16.46
N LEU A 441 -14.17 11.46 -17.58
CA LEU A 441 -12.90 12.09 -17.90
C LEU A 441 -13.01 13.61 -17.79
N PRO A 442 -12.28 14.24 -16.86
CA PRO A 442 -12.30 15.69 -16.72
C PRO A 442 -11.58 16.38 -17.90
N PRO A 443 -11.90 17.66 -18.21
CA PRO A 443 -11.39 18.37 -19.39
C PRO A 443 -9.86 18.40 -19.54
N GLY A 444 -9.12 18.38 -18.42
CA GLY A 444 -7.65 18.33 -18.44
C GLY A 444 -7.09 16.99 -18.91
N GLU A 445 -7.70 15.88 -18.49
CA GLU A 445 -7.29 14.52 -18.86
C GLU A 445 -7.72 14.20 -20.29
N LEU A 446 -8.94 14.61 -20.67
CA LEU A 446 -9.44 14.54 -22.03
C LEU A 446 -8.51 15.24 -23.03
N ARG A 447 -8.05 16.47 -22.74
CA ARG A 447 -7.12 17.18 -23.64
C ARG A 447 -5.79 16.46 -23.81
N ARG A 448 -5.23 15.90 -22.74
CA ARG A 448 -3.97 15.14 -22.80
C ARG A 448 -4.11 13.88 -23.66
N LEU A 449 -5.22 13.17 -23.49
CA LEU A 449 -5.59 12.02 -24.31
C LEU A 449 -5.69 12.38 -25.79
N LEU A 450 -6.44 13.45 -26.10
CA LEU A 450 -6.62 13.91 -27.47
C LEU A 450 -5.29 14.35 -28.12
N CYS A 451 -4.36 14.93 -27.37
CA CYS A 451 -3.04 15.28 -27.88
C CYS A 451 -2.12 14.08 -28.13
N GLN A 452 -2.35 12.95 -27.46
CA GLN A 452 -1.51 11.74 -27.55
C GLN A 452 -2.11 10.67 -28.47
N ALA A 453 -3.41 10.70 -28.71
CA ALA A 453 -4.10 9.70 -29.52
C ALA A 453 -4.00 10.00 -31.02
N GLU A 454 -3.84 8.96 -31.84
CA GLU A 454 -4.20 8.98 -33.27
C GLU A 454 -5.73 9.01 -33.37
N ILE A 455 -6.34 10.16 -33.05
CA ILE A 455 -7.80 10.30 -33.02
C ILE A 455 -8.34 10.02 -34.42
N ILE A 456 -9.17 8.97 -34.55
CA ILE A 456 -10.10 8.80 -35.67
C ILE A 456 -11.43 9.40 -35.22
N PRO A 457 -11.74 10.68 -35.51
CA PRO A 457 -13.01 11.24 -35.12
C PRO A 457 -14.11 10.53 -35.93
N ALA A 458 -15.01 9.83 -35.24
CA ALA A 458 -16.23 9.30 -35.85
C ALA A 458 -17.22 10.46 -36.06
N VAL A 459 -16.91 11.35 -37.00
CA VAL A 459 -17.84 12.39 -37.45
C VAL A 459 -18.85 11.71 -38.37
N PHE A 460 -20.02 11.40 -37.83
CA PHE A 460 -21.14 10.98 -38.66
C PHE A 460 -21.50 12.17 -39.58
N ASN A 461 -21.38 11.95 -40.89
CA ASN A 461 -21.75 12.87 -41.99
C ASN A 461 -20.67 13.81 -42.59
N SER A 462 -19.37 13.51 -42.51
CA SER A 462 -18.37 14.18 -43.38
C SER A 462 -17.40 13.21 -44.08
N LYS A 463 -17.59 13.04 -45.40
CA LYS A 463 -16.85 12.23 -46.40
C LYS A 463 -16.62 10.73 -46.07
N SER A 464 -16.95 9.90 -47.06
CA SER A 464 -17.48 8.54 -46.97
C SER A 464 -16.53 7.43 -46.49
N GLU A 465 -16.87 6.78 -45.37
CA GLU A 465 -16.60 5.36 -45.16
C GLU A 465 -17.88 4.55 -45.48
N LEU A 466 -17.75 3.31 -46.01
CA LEU A 466 -18.91 2.44 -46.20
C LEU A 466 -19.49 2.08 -44.81
N LEU A 467 -20.63 2.68 -44.46
CA LEU A 467 -21.45 2.31 -43.30
C LEU A 467 -22.67 1.46 -43.71
N ASP A 468 -22.79 1.17 -45.01
CA ASP A 468 -23.78 0.29 -45.61
C ASP A 468 -23.07 -0.68 -46.57
N TYR A 469 -23.06 -1.95 -46.19
CA TYR A 469 -22.48 -3.06 -46.95
C TYR A 469 -23.58 -3.86 -47.68
N GLY A 470 -24.84 -3.45 -47.54
CA GLY A 470 -25.99 -4.10 -48.15
C GLY A 470 -26.03 -5.60 -47.85
N ARG A 471 -26.12 -6.41 -48.91
CA ARG A 471 -26.12 -7.88 -48.82
C ARG A 471 -24.80 -8.54 -49.23
N ALA A 472 -23.78 -7.74 -49.56
CA ALA A 472 -22.50 -8.25 -50.02
C ALA A 472 -21.73 -9.00 -48.92
N GLN A 473 -21.98 -8.67 -47.65
CA GLN A 473 -21.27 -9.28 -46.52
C GLN A 473 -22.20 -9.47 -45.32
N ARG A 474 -22.34 -10.73 -44.87
CA ARG A 474 -23.10 -11.09 -43.67
C ARG A 474 -22.38 -10.71 -42.38
N ILE A 475 -21.06 -10.95 -42.33
CA ILE A 475 -20.23 -10.69 -41.15
C ILE A 475 -19.98 -9.20 -41.04
N VAL A 476 -20.37 -8.59 -39.92
CA VAL A 476 -20.21 -7.15 -39.68
C VAL A 476 -18.72 -6.77 -39.72
N PRO A 477 -18.28 -5.90 -40.64
CA PRO A 477 -16.89 -5.47 -40.74
C PRO A 477 -16.46 -4.64 -39.54
N GLU A 478 -15.16 -4.66 -39.20
CA GLU A 478 -14.62 -4.01 -38.00
C GLU A 478 -14.94 -2.50 -37.92
N LYS A 479 -14.94 -1.81 -39.06
CA LYS A 479 -15.30 -0.39 -39.15
C LYS A 479 -16.76 -0.14 -38.77
N LEU A 480 -17.66 -1.01 -39.22
CA LEU A 480 -19.08 -0.92 -38.91
C LEU A 480 -19.37 -1.30 -37.45
N LYS A 481 -18.61 -2.26 -36.89
CA LYS A 481 -18.65 -2.58 -35.46
C LYS A 481 -18.31 -1.36 -34.62
N ARG A 482 -17.21 -0.68 -34.91
CA ARG A 482 -16.81 0.56 -34.22
C ARG A 482 -17.89 1.64 -34.31
N ALA A 483 -18.52 1.81 -35.47
CA ALA A 483 -19.62 2.76 -35.63
C ALA A 483 -20.86 2.40 -34.79
N VAL A 484 -21.21 1.12 -34.70
CA VAL A 484 -22.30 0.64 -33.84
C VAL A 484 -21.95 0.84 -32.36
N LEU A 485 -20.74 0.49 -31.94
CA LEU A 485 -20.27 0.69 -30.56
C LEU A 485 -20.21 2.17 -30.18
N ALA A 486 -19.75 3.03 -31.09
CA ALA A 486 -19.73 4.48 -30.87
C ALA A 486 -21.14 5.06 -30.65
N ARG A 487 -22.15 4.50 -31.34
CA ARG A 487 -23.56 4.87 -31.17
C ARG A 487 -24.16 4.28 -29.89
N ASP A 488 -23.90 3.00 -29.62
CA ASP A 488 -24.64 2.22 -28.62
C ASP A 488 -23.97 2.17 -27.24
N GLY A 489 -22.67 2.46 -27.13
CA GLY A 489 -21.89 2.48 -25.89
C GLY A 489 -21.62 1.10 -25.28
N GLY A 490 -22.55 0.15 -25.42
CA GLY A 490 -22.47 -1.22 -24.94
C GLY A 490 -23.76 -1.96 -25.29
N CYS A 491 -24.20 -2.90 -24.45
CA CYS A 491 -25.47 -3.59 -24.69
C CYS A 491 -26.65 -2.60 -24.63
N ILE A 492 -27.52 -2.58 -25.66
CA ILE A 492 -28.67 -1.66 -25.74
C ILE A 492 -29.88 -2.06 -24.87
N VAL A 493 -29.85 -3.24 -24.24
CA VAL A 493 -30.91 -3.70 -23.35
C VAL A 493 -30.90 -2.87 -22.06
N PRO A 494 -32.04 -2.27 -21.65
CA PRO A 494 -32.11 -1.47 -20.43
C PRO A 494 -31.57 -2.18 -19.19
N GLY A 495 -30.67 -1.51 -18.46
CA GLY A 495 -30.08 -2.03 -17.21
C GLY A 495 -28.92 -3.01 -17.39
N CYS A 496 -28.53 -3.35 -18.62
CA CYS A 496 -27.34 -4.16 -18.86
C CYS A 496 -26.07 -3.31 -18.79
N THR A 497 -25.04 -3.78 -18.07
CA THR A 497 -23.77 -3.07 -17.88
C THR A 497 -22.59 -3.75 -18.58
N GLU A 498 -22.86 -4.71 -19.48
CA GLU A 498 -21.78 -5.40 -20.20
C GLU A 498 -21.07 -4.45 -21.18
N PRO A 499 -19.72 -4.39 -21.13
CA PRO A 499 -18.92 -3.45 -21.90
C PRO A 499 -18.87 -3.81 -23.40
N PRO A 500 -18.49 -2.85 -24.28
CA PRO A 500 -18.43 -3.01 -25.73
C PRO A 500 -17.72 -4.28 -26.22
N GLU A 501 -16.67 -4.73 -25.53
CA GLU A 501 -15.85 -5.88 -25.91
C GLU A 501 -16.62 -7.20 -25.79
N LYS A 502 -17.73 -7.22 -25.05
CA LYS A 502 -18.55 -8.41 -24.79
C LYS A 502 -19.89 -8.42 -25.52
N VAL A 503 -20.11 -7.46 -26.43
CA VAL A 503 -21.32 -7.41 -27.24
C VAL A 503 -21.14 -8.09 -28.60
N GLU A 504 -22.27 -8.48 -29.16
CA GLU A 504 -22.46 -9.04 -30.48
C GLU A 504 -23.36 -8.08 -31.28
N PHE A 505 -23.20 -8.08 -32.61
CA PHE A 505 -23.89 -7.15 -33.49
C PHE A 505 -25.11 -7.83 -34.11
N HIS A 506 -26.28 -7.52 -33.57
CA HIS A 506 -27.55 -8.11 -33.95
C HIS A 506 -28.17 -7.36 -35.13
N HIS A 507 -28.64 -8.10 -36.14
CA HIS A 507 -29.42 -7.51 -37.24
C HIS A 507 -30.89 -7.35 -36.83
N ILE A 508 -31.40 -6.11 -36.85
CA ILE A 508 -32.78 -5.77 -36.44
C ILE A 508 -33.79 -6.44 -37.38
N ASP A 509 -33.64 -6.20 -38.69
CA ASP A 509 -34.21 -7.03 -39.74
C ASP A 509 -33.26 -8.22 -39.95
N PRO A 510 -33.65 -9.46 -39.63
CA PRO A 510 -32.74 -10.58 -39.66
C PRO A 510 -32.15 -10.79 -41.06
N TRP A 511 -30.85 -11.07 -41.13
CA TRP A 511 -30.15 -11.28 -42.40
C TRP A 511 -30.79 -12.38 -43.27
N TRP A 512 -31.28 -13.45 -42.65
CA TRP A 512 -31.92 -14.58 -43.33
C TRP A 512 -33.30 -14.22 -43.90
N LEU A 513 -33.96 -13.17 -43.39
CA LEU A 513 -35.20 -12.59 -43.94
C LEU A 513 -34.95 -11.48 -44.96
N GLY A 514 -33.69 -11.24 -45.31
CA GLY A 514 -33.31 -10.27 -46.33
C GLY A 514 -32.71 -8.96 -45.80
N GLY A 515 -32.55 -8.83 -44.49
CA GLY A 515 -31.95 -7.65 -43.85
C GLY A 515 -30.52 -7.35 -44.31
N GLN A 516 -30.16 -6.07 -44.31
CA GLN A 516 -28.88 -5.57 -44.81
C GLN A 516 -27.88 -5.35 -43.67
N THR A 517 -26.58 -5.48 -43.96
CA THR A 517 -25.51 -5.12 -43.03
C THR A 517 -25.22 -3.63 -43.19
N LYS A 518 -25.90 -2.82 -42.38
CA LYS A 518 -25.75 -1.36 -42.35
C LYS A 518 -25.96 -0.85 -40.93
N LEU A 519 -25.41 0.33 -40.62
CA LEU A 519 -25.48 0.91 -39.27
C LEU A 519 -26.91 0.97 -38.72
N GLY A 520 -27.86 1.40 -39.55
CA GLY A 520 -29.27 1.50 -39.18
C GLY A 520 -30.01 0.18 -39.02
N ASN A 521 -29.41 -0.97 -39.37
CA ASN A 521 -30.00 -2.29 -39.19
C ASN A 521 -29.24 -3.14 -38.17
N LEU A 522 -28.38 -2.53 -37.36
CA LEU A 522 -27.59 -3.22 -36.34
C LEU A 522 -27.88 -2.66 -34.95
N GLY A 523 -27.78 -3.49 -33.92
CA GLY A 523 -27.75 -3.10 -32.51
C GLY A 523 -26.73 -3.92 -31.72
N ALA A 524 -26.05 -3.31 -30.76
CA ALA A 524 -25.10 -4.00 -29.87
C ALA A 524 -25.82 -4.74 -28.73
N LEU A 525 -25.69 -6.07 -28.64
CA LEU A 525 -26.30 -6.90 -27.61
C LEU A 525 -25.27 -7.82 -26.94
N CYS A 526 -25.26 -7.94 -25.62
CA CYS A 526 -24.46 -8.99 -24.96
C CYS A 526 -24.95 -10.38 -25.42
N ARG A 527 -24.11 -11.43 -25.28
CA ARG A 527 -24.46 -12.80 -25.74
C ARG A 527 -25.84 -13.26 -25.24
N GLY A 528 -26.17 -13.01 -23.97
CA GLY A 528 -27.47 -13.36 -23.38
C GLY A 528 -28.62 -12.65 -24.10
N ALA A 529 -28.54 -11.32 -24.20
CA ALA A 529 -29.53 -10.50 -24.88
C ALA A 529 -29.63 -10.82 -26.38
N HIS A 530 -28.52 -11.17 -27.02
CA HIS A 530 -28.51 -11.55 -28.43
C HIS A 530 -29.29 -12.86 -28.66
N MET A 531 -29.08 -13.86 -27.81
CA MET A 531 -29.88 -15.09 -27.83
C MET A 531 -31.35 -14.84 -27.52
N ASP A 532 -31.67 -13.92 -26.61
CA ASP A 532 -33.05 -13.55 -26.30
C ASP A 532 -33.74 -12.85 -27.47
N ALA A 533 -33.01 -12.02 -28.22
CA ALA A 533 -33.52 -11.39 -29.44
C ALA A 533 -33.76 -12.42 -30.54
N ASP A 534 -32.79 -13.29 -30.81
CA ASP A 534 -32.92 -14.38 -31.79
C ASP A 534 -34.05 -15.35 -31.47
N ALA A 535 -34.27 -15.62 -30.17
CA ALA A 535 -35.37 -16.46 -29.70
C ALA A 535 -36.74 -15.72 -29.65
N GLY A 536 -36.78 -14.43 -30.00
CA GLY A 536 -37.99 -13.60 -29.96
C GLY A 536 -38.51 -13.29 -28.55
N ARG A 537 -37.67 -13.48 -27.51
CA ARG A 537 -38.01 -13.16 -26.11
C ARG A 537 -37.95 -11.65 -25.83
N ILE A 538 -37.05 -10.95 -26.51
CA ILE A 538 -37.04 -9.49 -26.62
C ILE A 538 -37.14 -9.12 -28.11
N GLN A 539 -37.64 -7.93 -28.41
CA GLN A 539 -37.68 -7.42 -29.78
C GLN A 539 -36.82 -6.17 -29.89
N VAL A 540 -35.96 -6.11 -30.90
CA VAL A 540 -35.23 -4.89 -31.23
C VAL A 540 -36.01 -4.16 -32.32
N VAL A 541 -36.30 -2.89 -32.13
CA VAL A 541 -37.07 -2.04 -33.04
C VAL A 541 -36.34 -0.73 -33.28
N LEU A 542 -36.56 -0.11 -34.43
CA LEU A 542 -36.03 1.23 -34.72
C LEU A 542 -37.05 2.29 -34.32
N VAL A 543 -36.62 3.23 -33.48
CA VAL A 543 -37.36 4.45 -33.14
C VAL A 543 -36.45 5.63 -33.47
N ASP A 544 -36.92 6.54 -34.33
CA ASP A 544 -36.19 7.72 -34.80
C ASP A 544 -34.76 7.43 -35.30
N GLY A 545 -34.58 6.26 -35.93
CA GLY A 545 -33.29 5.83 -36.49
C GLY A 545 -32.31 5.21 -35.49
N LEU A 546 -32.72 5.02 -34.22
CA LEU A 546 -31.93 4.38 -33.17
C LEU A 546 -32.55 3.04 -32.74
N PRO A 547 -31.73 2.01 -32.46
CA PRO A 547 -32.24 0.73 -31.98
C PRO A 547 -32.73 0.86 -30.53
N HIS A 548 -33.95 0.39 -30.31
CA HIS A 548 -34.63 0.29 -29.03
C HIS A 548 -35.04 -1.16 -28.79
N VAL A 549 -35.22 -1.53 -27.52
CA VAL A 549 -35.63 -2.87 -27.10
C VAL A 549 -37.03 -2.80 -26.52
N ILE A 550 -37.91 -3.67 -27.01
CA ILE A 550 -39.20 -3.98 -26.40
C ILE A 550 -39.00 -5.24 -25.55
N LEU A 551 -39.21 -5.08 -24.24
CA LEU A 551 -39.12 -6.17 -23.28
C LEU A 551 -40.41 -7.04 -23.28
N PRO A 552 -40.34 -8.29 -22.82
CA PRO A 552 -41.52 -9.15 -22.73
C PRO A 552 -42.51 -8.62 -21.69
N LYS A 553 -43.82 -8.88 -21.91
CA LYS A 553 -44.94 -8.36 -21.10
C LYS A 553 -44.83 -8.55 -19.59
N HIS A 554 -44.14 -9.58 -19.13
CA HIS A 554 -43.98 -9.84 -17.70
C HIS A 554 -42.90 -8.95 -17.05
N VAL A 555 -42.01 -8.36 -17.84
CA VAL A 555 -40.97 -7.40 -17.41
C VAL A 555 -41.44 -5.96 -17.67
N ASP A 556 -42.01 -5.71 -18.85
CA ASP A 556 -42.63 -4.42 -19.20
C ASP A 556 -44.07 -4.66 -19.69
N PRO A 557 -45.08 -4.54 -18.80
CA PRO A 557 -46.49 -4.76 -19.16
C PRO A 557 -46.97 -3.87 -20.30
N GLU A 558 -46.39 -2.68 -20.43
CA GLU A 558 -46.76 -1.70 -21.47
C GLU A 558 -45.96 -1.90 -22.76
N GLN A 559 -44.92 -2.75 -22.75
CA GLN A 559 -44.05 -3.08 -23.89
C GLN A 559 -43.59 -1.84 -24.66
N GLN A 560 -43.16 -0.82 -23.94
CA GLN A 560 -42.68 0.41 -24.56
C GLN A 560 -41.28 0.18 -25.15
N PRO A 561 -40.95 0.75 -26.32
CA PRO A 561 -39.58 0.77 -26.81
C PRO A 561 -38.68 1.54 -25.84
N ARG A 562 -37.64 0.89 -25.31
CA ARG A 562 -36.69 1.49 -24.37
C ARG A 562 -35.26 1.36 -24.87
N ARG A 563 -34.40 2.29 -24.48
CA ARG A 563 -32.97 2.24 -24.72
C ARG A 563 -32.22 2.19 -23.40
N ASN A 564 -31.03 1.61 -23.40
CA ASN A 564 -30.21 1.57 -22.20
C ASN A 564 -29.62 2.95 -21.88
N THR A 565 -30.05 3.53 -20.76
CA THR A 565 -29.60 4.84 -20.29
C THR A 565 -28.31 4.76 -19.47
N TYR A 566 -27.72 3.57 -19.28
CA TYR A 566 -26.45 3.43 -18.55
C TYR A 566 -25.28 4.13 -19.26
N TRP A 567 -25.34 4.21 -20.60
CA TRP A 567 -24.29 4.76 -21.45
C TRP A 567 -24.49 6.23 -21.84
N ASP A 568 -25.68 6.80 -21.54
CA ASP A 568 -26.05 8.19 -21.81
C ASP A 568 -25.63 9.11 -20.64
#